data_AF-X7YID2-F1
#
_entry.id   AF-X7YID2-F1
#
_cell.length_a   1.000
_cell.length_b   1.000
_cell.length_c   1.000
_cell.angle_alpha   90.00
_cell.angle_beta   90.00
_cell.angle_gamma   90.00
#
_symmetry.space_group_name_H-M   'P 1'
#
loop_
_entity.id
_entity.type
_entity.pdbx_description
1 polymer ?
#
loop_
_entity_poly.entity_id
_entity_poly.type
_entity_poly.pdbx_seq_one_letter_code
_entity_poly.pdbx_strand_id
1 'polypeptide(L)'
;MVGFAVGGFLLARQPELLAEIEDRIRTSVSGNFGKQLVKLMNSAIASRGSVGLIGLAGSAWAGLNWMANLREALTAMWAEQAASSGFVRTKLSDLVAMVSAFVAIAATIALTALADAAPMARVLGWLGLHYVLALDIVLRGISLLMSLLVSWLLFTWMIARLPREPVSVAISMRPACLRPSGLKCSN
;
A
#
# COMPACT_ATOMS: atom_id res chain seq x y z
N MET A 1 -12.59 -0.13 -7.06
CA MET A 1 -13.75 -0.67 -6.31
C MET A 1 -13.53 -0.72 -4.80
N VAL A 2 -12.42 -1.26 -4.29
CA VAL A 2 -12.15 -1.32 -2.84
C VAL A 2 -12.14 0.07 -2.18
N GLY A 3 -11.45 1.05 -2.79
CA GLY A 3 -11.47 2.44 -2.29
C GLY A 3 -12.86 3.08 -2.29
N PHE A 4 -13.69 2.77 -3.29
CA PHE A 4 -15.09 3.21 -3.34
C PHE A 4 -15.89 2.63 -2.17
N ALA A 5 -15.72 1.34 -1.88
CA ALA A 5 -16.39 0.70 -0.75
C ALA A 5 -15.97 1.33 0.58
N VAL A 6 -14.66 1.55 0.79
CA VAL A 6 -14.14 2.26 1.97
C VAL A 6 -14.78 3.64 2.10
N GLY A 7 -14.78 4.44 1.02
CA GLY A 7 -15.43 5.74 0.99
C GLY A 7 -16.93 5.66 1.32
N GLY A 8 -17.64 4.70 0.74
CA GLY A 8 -19.05 4.45 1.03
C GLY A 8 -19.32 4.06 2.49
N PHE A 9 -18.42 3.29 3.13
CA PHE A 9 -18.54 2.95 4.55
C PHE A 9 -18.25 4.15 5.47
N LEU A 10 -17.30 5.01 5.10
CA LEU A 10 -17.00 6.23 5.84
C LEU A 10 -18.14 7.24 5.74
N LEU A 11 -18.65 7.49 4.52
CA LEU A 11 -19.78 8.39 4.29
C LEU A 11 -21.06 7.89 4.96
N ALA A 12 -21.35 6.58 4.89
CA ALA A 12 -22.54 6.02 5.54
C ALA A 12 -22.54 6.17 7.08
N ARG A 13 -21.38 6.45 7.70
CA ARG A 13 -21.27 6.76 9.13
C ARG A 13 -21.38 8.25 9.45
N GLN A 14 -21.39 9.13 8.45
CA GLN A 14 -21.42 10.59 8.60
C GLN A 14 -22.62 11.17 7.85
N PRO A 15 -23.84 11.09 8.43
CA PRO A 15 -25.06 11.56 7.76
C PRO A 15 -25.05 13.06 7.49
N GLU A 16 -24.36 13.86 8.30
CA GLU A 16 -24.25 15.32 8.08
C GLU A 16 -23.43 15.66 6.83
N LEU A 17 -22.26 15.02 6.63
CA LEU A 17 -21.47 15.21 5.40
C LEU A 17 -22.24 14.75 4.16
N LEU A 18 -23.00 13.66 4.27
CA LEU A 18 -23.85 13.20 3.18
C LEU A 18 -24.92 14.24 2.82
N ALA A 19 -25.59 14.81 3.83
CA ALA A 19 -26.58 15.86 3.61
C ALA A 19 -25.96 17.11 2.95
N GLU A 20 -24.76 17.53 3.37
CA GLU A 20 -24.06 18.67 2.75
C GLU A 20 -23.69 18.39 1.30
N ILE A 21 -23.18 17.19 0.99
CA ILE A 21 -22.86 16.77 -0.37
C ILE A 21 -24.12 16.75 -1.24
N GLU A 22 -25.23 16.20 -0.74
CA GLU A 22 -26.51 16.21 -1.44
C GLU A 22 -27.00 17.63 -1.75
N ASP A 23 -26.92 18.53 -0.76
CA ASP A 23 -27.39 19.90 -0.92
C ASP A 23 -26.50 20.68 -1.91
N ARG A 24 -25.18 20.49 -1.86
CA ARG A 24 -24.25 21.03 -2.86
C ARG A 24 -24.52 20.52 -4.27
N ILE A 25 -24.88 19.24 -4.43
CA ILE A 25 -25.24 18.67 -5.74
C ILE A 25 -26.54 19.32 -6.25
N ARG A 26 -27.56 19.44 -5.40
CA ARG A 26 -28.87 20.01 -5.77
C ARG A 26 -28.78 21.50 -6.11
N THR A 27 -27.90 22.24 -5.44
CA THR A 27 -27.67 23.67 -5.69
C THR A 27 -26.78 23.91 -6.91
N SER A 28 -25.81 23.04 -7.18
CA SER A 28 -24.91 23.17 -8.34
C SER A 28 -25.51 22.65 -9.65
N VAL A 29 -26.46 21.72 -9.56
CA VAL A 29 -27.07 21.04 -10.73
C VAL A 29 -28.58 21.15 -10.66
N SER A 30 -29.14 22.05 -11.47
CA SER A 30 -30.57 22.33 -11.48
C SER A 30 -31.41 21.23 -12.12
N GLY A 31 -32.62 21.03 -11.61
CA GLY A 31 -33.67 20.22 -12.25
C GLY A 31 -33.64 18.73 -11.93
N ASN A 32 -34.20 17.92 -12.82
CA ASN A 32 -34.37 16.47 -12.63
C ASN A 32 -33.03 15.71 -12.56
N PHE A 33 -31.99 16.24 -13.21
CA PHE A 33 -30.67 15.63 -13.26
C PHE A 33 -29.98 15.60 -11.88
N GLY A 34 -30.05 16.70 -11.11
CA GLY A 34 -29.51 16.74 -9.74
C GLY A 34 -30.16 15.69 -8.81
N LYS A 35 -31.48 15.48 -8.95
CA LYS A 35 -32.20 14.44 -8.20
C LYS A 35 -31.76 13.02 -8.59
N GLN A 36 -31.53 12.78 -9.88
CA GLN A 36 -30.99 11.49 -10.36
C GLN A 36 -29.58 11.22 -9.83
N LEU A 37 -28.72 12.25 -9.81
CA LEU A 37 -27.36 12.12 -9.26
C LEU A 37 -27.37 11.76 -7.77
N VAL A 38 -28.18 12.46 -6.97
CA VAL A 38 -28.35 12.15 -5.54
C VAL A 38 -28.88 10.73 -5.35
N LYS A 39 -29.88 10.32 -6.13
CA LYS A 39 -30.43 8.96 -6.07
C LYS A 39 -29.36 7.92 -6.42
N LEU A 40 -28.59 8.14 -7.48
CA LEU A 40 -27.52 7.24 -7.91
C LEU A 40 -26.42 7.13 -6.84
N MET A 41 -26.02 8.26 -6.25
CA MET A 41 -25.06 8.30 -5.14
C MET A 41 -25.57 7.47 -3.95
N ASN A 42 -26.82 7.69 -3.52
CA ASN A 42 -27.41 6.97 -2.41
C ASN A 42 -27.53 5.46 -2.69
N SER A 43 -27.93 5.09 -3.92
CA SER A 43 -27.92 3.68 -4.33
C SER A 43 -26.50 3.09 -4.32
N ALA A 44 -25.50 3.83 -4.81
CA ALA A 44 -24.13 3.36 -4.84
C ALA A 44 -23.54 3.20 -3.42
N ILE A 45 -23.86 4.11 -2.49
CA ILE A 45 -23.51 3.99 -1.06
C ILE A 45 -24.23 2.81 -0.42
N ALA A 46 -25.50 2.56 -0.75
CA ALA A 46 -26.23 1.39 -0.24
C ALA A 46 -25.58 0.08 -0.72
N SER A 47 -25.10 0.03 -1.98
CA SER A 47 -24.39 -1.11 -2.56
C SER A 47 -22.92 -1.24 -2.14
N ARG A 48 -22.40 -0.38 -1.26
CA ARG A 48 -20.99 -0.37 -0.81
C ARG A 48 -20.47 -1.73 -0.36
N GLY A 49 -21.31 -2.54 0.30
CA GLY A 49 -20.94 -3.86 0.79
C GLY A 49 -20.69 -4.85 -0.35
N SER A 50 -21.66 -4.99 -1.26
CA SER A 50 -21.55 -5.90 -2.41
C SER A 50 -20.42 -5.49 -3.36
N VAL A 51 -20.31 -4.20 -3.69
CA VAL A 51 -19.23 -3.67 -4.53
C VAL A 51 -17.87 -3.85 -3.87
N GLY A 52 -17.79 -3.66 -2.55
CA GLY A 52 -16.58 -3.91 -1.78
C GLY A 52 -16.15 -5.36 -1.81
N LEU A 53 -17.09 -6.29 -1.58
CA LEU A 53 -16.80 -7.73 -1.57
C LEU A 53 -16.34 -8.23 -2.95
N ILE A 54 -17.08 -7.86 -4.01
CA ILE A 54 -16.71 -8.23 -5.39
C ILE A 54 -15.35 -7.62 -5.75
N GLY A 55 -15.14 -6.35 -5.40
CA GLY A 55 -13.88 -5.65 -5.61
C GLY A 55 -12.71 -6.33 -4.90
N LEU A 56 -12.88 -6.72 -3.64
CA LEU A 56 -11.86 -7.43 -2.86
C LEU A 56 -11.57 -8.81 -3.45
N ALA A 57 -12.60 -9.60 -3.76
CA ALA A 57 -12.44 -10.93 -4.35
C ALA A 57 -11.73 -10.87 -5.72
N GLY A 58 -12.16 -9.96 -6.60
CA GLY A 58 -11.54 -9.78 -7.90
C GLY A 58 -10.09 -9.30 -7.81
N SER A 59 -9.80 -8.36 -6.89
CA SER A 59 -8.43 -7.86 -6.68
C SER A 59 -7.51 -8.95 -6.12
N ALA A 60 -8.00 -9.75 -5.16
CA ALA A 60 -7.26 -10.87 -4.61
C ALA A 60 -6.98 -11.93 -5.68
N TRP A 61 -7.98 -12.28 -6.50
CA TRP A 61 -7.83 -13.25 -7.58
C TRP A 61 -6.80 -12.79 -8.62
N ALA A 62 -6.92 -11.55 -9.11
CA ALA A 62 -5.98 -10.99 -10.09
C ALA A 62 -4.56 -10.90 -9.52
N GLY A 63 -4.44 -10.44 -8.27
CA GLY A 63 -3.16 -10.33 -7.56
C GLY A 63 -2.46 -11.67 -7.37
N LEU A 64 -3.19 -12.67 -6.88
CA LEU A 64 -2.65 -14.02 -6.70
C LEU A 64 -2.25 -14.69 -8.02
N ASN A 65 -2.97 -14.40 -9.10
CA ASN A 65 -2.63 -14.93 -10.42
C ASN A 65 -1.37 -14.25 -10.97
N TRP A 66 -1.25 -12.93 -10.82
CA TRP A 66 -0.06 -12.18 -11.23
C TRP A 66 1.19 -12.62 -10.45
N MET A 67 1.09 -12.79 -9.13
CA MET A 67 2.19 -13.30 -8.29
C MET A 67 2.61 -14.72 -8.67
N ALA A 68 1.66 -15.59 -9.04
CA ALA A 68 1.96 -16.93 -9.50
C ALA A 68 2.79 -16.91 -10.79
N ASN A 69 2.36 -16.11 -11.79
CA ASN A 69 3.08 -15.94 -13.05
C ASN A 69 4.46 -15.32 -12.83
N LEU A 70 4.57 -14.31 -11.94
CA LEU A 70 5.84 -13.67 -11.62
C LEU A 70 6.81 -14.66 -10.97
N ARG A 71 6.34 -15.46 -10.01
CA ARG A 71 7.17 -16.50 -9.39
C ARG A 71 7.59 -17.57 -10.39
N GLU A 72 6.71 -17.97 -11.30
CA GLU A 72 7.02 -18.94 -12.34
C GLU A 72 8.09 -18.42 -13.30
N ALA A 73 7.96 -17.17 -13.76
CA ALA A 73 8.96 -16.50 -14.59
C ALA A 73 10.32 -16.41 -13.89
N LEU A 74 10.35 -16.01 -12.61
CA LEU A 74 11.59 -15.98 -11.83
C LEU A 74 12.19 -17.38 -11.67
N THR A 75 11.37 -18.38 -11.35
CA THR A 75 11.83 -19.78 -11.21
C THR A 75 12.46 -20.29 -12.52
N ALA A 76 11.86 -19.94 -13.67
CA ALA A 76 12.40 -20.28 -14.98
C ALA A 76 13.74 -19.58 -15.28
N MET A 77 13.92 -18.32 -14.86
CA MET A 77 15.20 -17.60 -15.03
C MET A 77 16.37 -18.23 -14.27
N TRP A 78 16.11 -18.82 -13.10
CA TRP A 78 17.14 -19.44 -12.26
C TRP A 78 17.34 -20.94 -12.51
N ALA A 79 16.66 -21.52 -13.53
CA ALA A 79 16.73 -22.95 -13.88
C ALA A 79 16.48 -23.90 -12.69
N GLU A 80 15.78 -23.42 -11.66
CA GLU A 80 15.58 -24.14 -10.42
C GLU A 80 14.23 -24.87 -10.47
N GLN A 81 14.21 -26.15 -10.10
CA GLN A 81 12.96 -26.90 -10.09
C GLN A 81 12.09 -26.43 -8.92
N ALA A 82 10.90 -25.98 -9.26
CA ALA A 82 9.87 -25.57 -8.34
C ALA A 82 9.53 -26.68 -7.33
N ALA A 83 10.21 -26.72 -6.17
CA ALA A 83 9.82 -27.60 -5.07
C ALA A 83 8.37 -27.29 -4.68
N SER A 84 7.53 -28.33 -4.63
CA SER A 84 6.09 -28.24 -4.40
C SER A 84 5.77 -27.99 -2.93
N SER A 85 6.01 -26.77 -2.44
CA SER A 85 5.33 -26.33 -1.22
C SER A 85 3.81 -26.35 -1.49
N GLY A 86 3.02 -26.89 -0.55
CA GLY A 86 1.57 -27.09 -0.76
C GLY A 86 0.84 -25.86 -1.30
N PHE A 87 -0.05 -26.08 -2.27
CA PHE A 87 -0.75 -25.04 -3.05
C PHE A 87 -1.37 -23.93 -2.17
N VAL A 88 -2.05 -24.32 -1.08
CA VAL A 88 -2.70 -23.39 -0.16
C VAL A 88 -1.69 -22.51 0.58
N ARG A 89 -0.59 -23.09 1.08
CA ARG A 89 0.47 -22.36 1.79
C ARG A 89 1.13 -21.32 0.89
N THR A 90 1.36 -21.67 -0.38
CA THR A 90 1.92 -20.77 -1.38
C THR A 90 0.99 -19.60 -1.66
N LYS A 91 -0.30 -19.85 -1.90
CA LYS A 91 -1.31 -18.78 -2.10
C LYS A 91 -1.47 -17.88 -0.87
N LEU A 92 -1.44 -18.45 0.33
CA LEU A 92 -1.52 -17.68 1.57
C LEU A 92 -0.29 -16.78 1.75
N SER A 93 0.90 -17.31 1.47
CA SER A 93 2.15 -16.53 1.49
C SER A 93 2.11 -15.36 0.51
N ASP A 94 1.62 -15.61 -0.71
CA ASP A 94 1.44 -14.57 -1.74
C ASP A 94 0.48 -13.48 -1.28
N LEU A 95 -0.63 -13.88 -0.65
CA LEU A 95 -1.61 -12.94 -0.14
C LEU A 95 -1.03 -12.09 0.99
N VAL A 96 -0.29 -12.70 1.93
CA VAL A 96 0.38 -11.99 3.01
C VAL A 96 1.45 -11.03 2.46
N ALA A 97 2.20 -11.45 1.44
CA ALA A 97 3.18 -10.60 0.78
C ALA A 97 2.52 -9.37 0.13
N MET A 98 1.42 -9.58 -0.61
CA MET A 98 0.65 -8.48 -1.21
C MET A 98 0.10 -7.52 -0.16
N VAL A 99 -0.46 -8.04 0.95
CA VAL A 99 -1.02 -7.20 2.02
C VAL A 99 0.07 -6.36 2.68
N SER A 100 1.23 -6.94 2.97
CA SER A 100 2.32 -6.18 3.60
C SER A 100 2.94 -5.15 2.65
N ALA A 101 3.06 -5.44 1.36
CA ALA A 101 3.44 -4.44 0.36
C ALA A 101 2.41 -3.30 0.29
N PHE A 102 1.12 -3.62 0.28
CA PHE A 102 0.05 -2.62 0.30
C PHE A 102 0.12 -1.72 1.55
N VAL A 103 0.32 -2.31 2.72
CA VAL A 103 0.47 -1.56 3.99
C VAL A 103 1.71 -0.65 3.94
N ALA A 104 2.83 -1.13 3.41
CA ALA A 104 4.04 -0.31 3.27
C ALA A 104 3.80 0.91 2.35
N ILE A 105 3.12 0.70 1.21
CA ILE A 105 2.76 1.78 0.28
C ILE A 105 1.79 2.76 0.94
N ALA A 106 0.75 2.26 1.62
CA ALA A 106 -0.22 3.10 2.32
C ALA A 106 0.44 3.94 3.43
N ALA A 107 1.34 3.33 4.21
CA ALA A 107 2.13 4.03 5.22
C ALA A 107 3.03 5.10 4.60
N THR A 108 3.67 4.79 3.47
CA THR A 108 4.47 5.77 2.71
C THR A 108 3.63 6.96 2.28
N ILE A 109 2.45 6.72 1.68
CA ILE A 109 1.54 7.80 1.25
C ILE A 109 1.07 8.63 2.46
N ALA A 110 0.71 7.97 3.58
CA ALA A 110 0.29 8.64 4.79
C ALA A 110 1.40 9.53 5.38
N LEU A 111 2.64 9.01 5.43
CA LEU A 111 3.81 9.77 5.87
C LEU A 111 4.09 10.94 4.93
N THR A 112 4.00 10.76 3.62
CA THR A 112 4.15 11.84 2.63
C THR A 112 3.09 12.92 2.82
N ALA A 113 1.82 12.55 3.02
CA ALA A 113 0.73 13.50 3.25
C ALA A 113 0.89 14.26 4.58
N LEU A 114 1.40 13.60 5.62
CA LEU A 114 1.74 14.23 6.90
C LEU A 114 2.98 15.13 6.81
N ALA A 115 3.87 14.87 5.85
CA ALA A 115 5.08 15.65 5.59
C ALA A 115 4.83 16.88 4.69
N ASP A 116 3.62 17.06 4.17
CA ASP A 116 3.27 18.19 3.30
C ASP A 116 3.26 19.53 4.06
N ALA A 117 3.37 20.65 3.33
CA ALA A 117 3.84 21.96 3.84
C ALA A 117 3.01 22.60 4.97
N ALA A 118 1.74 22.20 5.17
CA ALA A 118 0.83 22.84 6.13
C ALA A 118 1.17 22.57 7.61
N PRO A 119 1.37 21.32 8.07
CA PRO A 119 1.89 21.05 9.42
C PRO A 119 3.33 21.53 9.60
N MET A 120 4.17 21.45 8.57
CA MET A 120 5.57 21.84 8.63
C MET A 120 5.74 23.36 8.85
N ALA A 121 4.96 24.19 8.15
CA ALA A 121 4.90 25.63 8.40
C ALA A 121 4.31 25.98 9.77
N ARG A 122 3.38 25.16 10.29
CA ARG A 122 2.74 25.38 11.61
C ARG A 122 3.68 25.03 12.77
N VAL A 123 4.49 23.98 12.62
CA VAL A 123 5.55 23.61 13.57
C VAL A 123 6.70 24.62 13.52
N LEU A 124 7.13 25.06 12.32
CA LEU A 124 8.14 26.11 12.17
C LEU A 124 7.69 27.47 12.72
N GLY A 125 6.39 27.80 12.56
CA GLY A 125 5.79 29.01 13.13
C GLY A 125 5.72 28.97 14.66
N TRP A 126 5.49 27.80 15.26
CA TRP A 126 5.55 27.60 16.72
C TRP A 126 6.95 27.74 17.30
N LEU A 127 7.99 27.43 16.51
CA LEU A 127 9.40 27.58 16.89
C LEU A 127 9.97 28.98 16.62
N GLY A 128 9.22 29.89 15.99
CA GLY A 128 9.64 31.28 15.75
C GLY A 128 10.82 31.45 14.78
N LEU A 129 11.18 30.39 14.05
CA LEU A 129 12.37 30.35 13.20
C LEU A 129 12.08 31.03 11.85
N HIS A 130 12.56 32.26 11.71
CA HIS A 130 12.75 32.90 10.40
C HIS A 130 13.64 31.99 9.53
N TYR A 131 13.31 31.90 8.24
CA TYR A 131 14.01 31.15 7.18
C TYR A 131 15.52 31.05 7.40
N VAL A 132 15.98 29.97 8.02
CA VAL A 132 17.40 29.65 8.17
C VAL A 132 17.73 28.48 7.27
N LEU A 133 18.66 28.69 6.34
CA LEU A 133 19.22 27.69 5.43
C LEU A 133 19.59 26.37 6.14
N ALA A 134 19.98 26.45 7.42
CA ALA A 134 20.29 25.30 8.27
C ALA A 134 19.09 24.36 8.48
N LEU A 135 17.88 24.89 8.58
CA LEU A 135 16.68 24.08 8.79
C LEU A 135 16.32 23.30 7.52
N ASP A 136 16.42 23.94 6.35
CA ASP A 136 16.23 23.28 5.05
C ASP A 136 17.21 22.12 4.85
N ILE A 137 18.49 22.32 5.20
CA ILE A 137 19.53 21.28 5.13
C ILE A 137 19.20 20.11 6.07
N VAL A 138 18.78 20.38 7.31
CA VAL A 138 18.41 19.33 8.28
C VAL A 138 17.21 18.54 7.79
N LEU A 139 16.16 19.22 7.31
CA LEU A 139 14.95 18.58 6.79
C LEU A 139 15.24 17.74 5.55
N ARG A 140 16.09 18.23 4.65
CA ARG A 140 16.54 17.48 3.47
C ARG A 140 17.38 16.27 3.87
N GLY A 141 18.22 16.40 4.91
CA GLY A 141 18.95 15.29 5.50
C GLY A 141 18.03 14.22 6.11
N ILE A 142 17.00 14.62 6.85
CA ILE A 142 15.97 13.72 7.40
C ILE A 142 15.20 13.04 6.27
N SER A 143 14.81 13.77 5.23
CA SER A 143 14.12 13.21 4.06
C SER A 143 14.98 12.18 3.33
N LEU A 144 16.27 12.46 3.12
CA LEU A 144 17.24 11.52 2.55
C LEU A 144 17.39 10.27 3.41
N LEU A 145 17.57 10.43 4.73
CA LEU A 145 17.68 9.31 5.67
C LEU A 145 16.40 8.46 5.67
N MET A 146 15.23 9.08 5.68
CA MET A 146 13.94 8.38 5.62
C MET A 146 13.77 7.65 4.30
N SER A 147 14.12 8.28 3.16
CA SER A 147 14.10 7.63 1.85
C SER A 147 15.02 6.41 1.83
N LEU A 148 16.25 6.56 2.34
CA LEU A 148 17.21 5.46 2.43
C LEU A 148 16.69 4.31 3.31
N LEU A 149 16.09 4.65 4.45
CA LEU A 149 15.55 3.70 5.42
C LEU A 149 14.34 2.95 4.85
N VAL A 150 13.42 3.65 4.17
CA VAL A 150 12.26 3.05 3.50
C VAL A 150 12.73 2.14 2.36
N SER A 151 13.66 2.60 1.52
CA SER A 151 14.23 1.76 0.46
C SER A 151 14.91 0.53 1.04
N TRP A 152 15.72 0.69 2.10
CA TRP A 152 16.36 -0.44 2.78
C TRP A 152 15.31 -1.41 3.34
N LEU A 153 14.29 -0.93 4.05
CA LEU A 153 13.21 -1.77 4.57
C LEU A 153 12.48 -2.53 3.46
N LEU A 154 12.18 -1.87 2.34
CA LEU A 154 11.52 -2.49 1.18
C LEU A 154 12.40 -3.58 0.57
N PHE A 155 13.69 -3.32 0.36
CA PHE A 155 14.62 -4.31 -0.19
C PHE A 155 14.83 -5.48 0.77
N THR A 156 15.04 -5.22 2.07
CA THR A 156 15.17 -6.28 3.09
C THR A 156 13.88 -7.09 3.20
N TRP A 157 12.72 -6.43 3.16
CA TRP A 157 11.44 -7.12 3.17
C TRP A 157 11.25 -7.97 1.91
N MET A 158 11.57 -7.45 0.72
CA MET A 158 11.51 -8.18 -0.54
C MET A 158 12.41 -9.43 -0.50
N ILE A 159 13.68 -9.28 -0.09
CA ILE A 159 14.65 -10.39 0.00
C ILE A 159 14.22 -11.43 1.03
N ALA A 160 13.67 -11.01 2.17
CA ALA A 160 13.20 -11.95 3.19
C ALA A 160 11.91 -12.69 2.80
N ARG A 161 11.08 -12.13 1.91
CA ARG A 161 9.77 -12.69 1.56
C ARG A 161 9.70 -13.42 0.21
N LEU A 162 10.65 -13.18 -0.70
CA LEU A 162 10.68 -13.82 -2.03
C LEU A 162 11.06 -15.30 -2.05
N PRO A 163 11.95 -15.82 -1.19
CA PRO A 163 12.29 -17.25 -1.19
C PRO A 163 11.11 -18.12 -0.76
N ARG A 164 10.91 -19.27 -1.43
CA ARG A 164 9.80 -20.22 -1.15
C ARG A 164 9.84 -20.81 0.26
N GLU A 165 10.97 -20.68 0.94
CA GLU A 165 11.11 -20.92 2.37
C GLU A 165 11.46 -19.62 3.08
N PRO A 166 10.73 -19.24 4.16
CA PRO A 166 11.04 -18.02 4.90
C PRO A 166 12.41 -18.19 5.59
N VAL A 167 13.45 -17.62 4.98
CA VAL A 167 14.74 -17.44 5.68
C VAL A 167 14.55 -16.37 6.74
N SER A 168 15.00 -16.65 7.96
CA SER A 168 14.85 -15.73 9.09
C SER A 168 15.44 -14.36 8.76
N VAL A 169 14.76 -13.30 9.19
CA VAL A 169 15.14 -11.90 8.96
C VAL A 169 16.58 -11.61 9.43
N ALA A 170 17.07 -12.38 10.41
CA ALA A 170 18.43 -12.34 10.93
C ALA A 170 19.52 -12.80 9.93
N ILE A 171 19.17 -13.62 8.93
CA ILE A 171 20.11 -14.09 7.90
C ILE A 171 20.15 -13.10 6.74
N SER A 172 19.03 -12.43 6.41
CA SER A 172 18.97 -11.41 5.36
C SER A 172 19.67 -10.09 5.71
N MET A 173 19.94 -9.85 7.00
CA MET A 173 20.69 -8.67 7.47
C MET A 173 22.20 -8.87 7.42
N ARG A 174 22.69 -10.10 7.19
CA ARG A 174 24.13 -10.31 6.99
C ARG A 174 24.47 -9.91 5.55
N PRO A 175 25.42 -8.98 5.33
CA PRO A 175 25.94 -8.77 4.00
C PRO A 175 26.45 -10.13 3.51
N ALA A 176 26.07 -10.49 2.28
CA ALA A 176 26.52 -11.69 1.63
C ALA A 176 28.06 -11.72 1.68
N CYS A 177 28.62 -12.47 2.62
CA CYS A 177 30.00 -12.90 2.54
C CYS A 177 30.08 -13.75 1.27
N LEU A 178 30.45 -13.11 0.17
CA LEU A 178 30.92 -13.78 -1.04
C LEU A 178 32.05 -14.73 -0.61
N ARG A 179 31.70 -15.99 -0.39
CA ARG A 179 32.67 -17.06 -0.21
C ARG A 179 32.78 -17.79 -1.54
N PRO A 180 33.91 -17.68 -2.24
CA PRO A 180 34.05 -18.17 -3.60
C PRO A 180 34.37 -19.66 -3.57
N SER A 181 33.37 -20.50 -3.30
CA SER A 181 33.47 -21.93 -3.58
C SER A 181 32.08 -22.54 -3.47
N GLY A 182 31.50 -22.89 -4.60
CA GLY A 182 30.20 -23.54 -4.69
C GLY A 182 30.20 -24.85 -3.92
N LEU A 183 29.40 -24.92 -2.85
CA LEU A 183 28.93 -26.17 -2.30
C LEU A 183 27.54 -25.97 -1.72
N LYS A 184 26.61 -26.77 -2.23
CA LYS A 184 25.23 -26.95 -1.78
C LYS A 184 25.18 -27.06 -0.26
N CYS A 185 24.35 -26.23 0.37
CA CYS A 185 23.88 -26.51 1.72
C CYS A 185 22.46 -27.08 1.62
N SER A 186 22.40 -28.41 1.68
CA SER A 186 21.22 -29.15 2.13
C SER A 186 21.04 -28.89 3.62
N ASN A 187 19.81 -28.67 4.05
CA ASN A 187 19.29 -29.33 5.25
C ASN A 187 17.81 -29.60 5.05
#